data_AF-A0A2L2YPZ2-F1
#
_entry.id   AF-A0A2L2YPZ2-F1
#
_cell.length_a   1.000
_cell.length_b   1.000
_cell.length_c   1.000
_cell.angle_alpha   90.00
_cell.angle_beta   90.00
_cell.angle_gamma   90.00
#
_symmetry.space_group_name_H-M   'P 1'
#
loop_
_entity.id
_entity.type
_entity.pdbx_description
1 polymer ?
#
loop_
_entity_poly.entity_id
_entity_poly.type
_entity_poly.pdbx_seq_one_letter_code
_entity_poly.pdbx_strand_id
1 'polypeptide(L)'
;WRPNKVKYVCPEYNGRYTHPTDCAYFFECQSVVPYLLHCNEVYLYDVNYKQCRENNTVKCLIHDKEDRGEWRPNKVQFVCPDYNGRYPHPTDCAYLFE
;
A
#
# COMPACT_ATOMS: atom_id res chain seq x y z
N TRP A 1 9.51 -17.27 8.41
CA TRP A 1 8.91 -16.22 7.57
C TRP A 1 10.02 -15.31 7.05
N ARG A 2 10.22 -15.21 5.72
CA ARG A 2 11.09 -14.19 5.11
C ARG A 2 10.16 -13.29 4.30
N PRO A 3 9.91 -12.03 4.70
CA PRO A 3 9.04 -11.17 3.93
C PRO A 3 9.64 -11.00 2.54
N ASN A 4 8.77 -11.19 1.55
CA ASN A 4 9.10 -11.21 0.14
C ASN A 4 9.88 -9.94 -0.21
N LYS A 5 11.10 -10.08 -0.75
CA LYS A 5 11.94 -8.94 -1.13
C LYS A 5 11.24 -8.18 -2.26
N VAL A 6 10.58 -7.08 -1.91
CA VAL A 6 10.10 -6.09 -2.89
C VAL A 6 11.32 -5.66 -3.72
N LYS A 7 11.40 -6.10 -4.97
CA LYS A 7 12.43 -5.64 -5.90
C LYS A 7 12.02 -4.25 -6.39
N TYR A 8 12.43 -3.21 -5.67
CA TYR A 8 12.29 -1.84 -6.15
C TYR A 8 13.33 -1.58 -7.26
N VAL A 9 12.91 -0.94 -8.35
CA VAL A 9 13.78 -0.58 -9.47
C VAL A 9 13.78 0.93 -9.59
N CYS A 10 14.98 1.52 -9.68
CA CYS A 10 15.14 2.96 -9.79
C CYS A 10 14.57 3.49 -11.12
N PRO A 11 13.62 4.44 -11.08
CA PRO A 11 13.08 5.05 -12.29
C PRO A 11 14.13 5.85 -13.07
N GLU A 12 15.04 6.53 -12.36
CA GLU A 12 16.10 7.35 -12.94
C GLU A 12 17.47 6.97 -12.35
N TYR A 13 18.55 7.52 -12.93
CA TYR A 13 19.92 7.28 -12.49
C TYR A 13 20.14 7.66 -11.02
N ASN A 14 19.64 8.83 -10.61
CA ASN A 14 19.66 9.31 -9.24
C ASN A 14 18.29 9.92 -8.89
N GLY A 15 17.83 9.73 -7.67
CA GLY A 15 16.56 10.33 -7.23
C GLY A 15 16.10 9.81 -5.88
N ARG A 16 15.05 10.42 -5.33
CA ARG A 16 14.39 9.97 -4.10
C ARG A 16 12.92 9.74 -4.38
N TYR A 17 12.41 8.60 -3.93
CA TYR A 17 11.08 8.11 -4.27
C TYR A 17 10.38 7.54 -3.03
N THR A 18 9.05 7.62 -3.00
CA THR A 18 8.26 7.04 -1.91
C THR A 18 8.34 5.53 -1.90
N HIS A 19 8.29 4.96 -0.70
CA HIS A 19 8.05 3.54 -0.56
C HIS A 19 6.56 3.23 -0.86
N PRO A 20 6.26 2.13 -1.56
CA PRO A 20 4.92 1.85 -2.07
C PRO A 20 3.90 1.45 -0.99
N THR A 21 4.36 1.04 0.19
CA THR A 21 3.48 0.54 1.27
C THR A 21 3.76 1.14 2.64
N ASP A 22 4.73 2.07 2.76
CA ASP A 22 5.08 2.66 4.05
C ASP A 22 5.69 4.06 3.91
N CYS A 23 4.99 5.10 4.34
CA CYS A 23 5.42 6.49 4.15
C CYS A 23 6.55 6.92 5.09
N ALA A 24 6.86 6.11 6.10
CA ALA A 24 8.05 6.32 6.91
C ALA A 24 9.32 5.89 6.16
N TYR A 25 9.19 5.10 5.09
CA TYR A 25 10.31 4.67 4.26
C TYR A 25 10.31 5.36 2.90
N PHE A 26 11.51 5.51 2.34
CA PHE A 26 11.73 6.02 1.00
C PHE A 26 12.92 5.33 0.35
N PHE A 27 12.95 5.34 -0.97
CA PHE A 27 14.08 4.84 -1.74
C PHE A 27 14.92 6.01 -2.23
N GLU A 28 16.21 5.98 -1.92
CA GLU A 28 17.20 6.83 -2.57
C GLU A 28 17.94 6.01 -3.62
N CYS A 29 17.82 6.41 -4.87
CA CYS A 29 18.53 5.83 -5.98
C CYS A 29 19.85 6.56 -6.19
N GLN A 30 20.96 5.82 -6.19
CA GLN A 30 22.27 6.32 -6.56
C GLN A 30 22.89 5.39 -7.61
N SER A 31 23.19 5.90 -8.79
CA SER A 31 23.69 5.11 -9.93
C SER A 31 22.84 3.87 -10.24
N VAL A 32 21.51 4.04 -10.27
CA VAL A 32 20.51 2.98 -10.51
C VAL A 32 20.43 1.92 -9.38
N VAL A 33 21.13 2.13 -8.26
CA VAL A 33 21.06 1.26 -7.09
C VAL A 33 20.07 1.86 -6.07
N PRO A 34 18.98 1.16 -5.71
CA PRO A 34 18.01 1.63 -4.73
C PRO A 34 18.48 1.33 -3.31
N TYR A 35 18.51 2.36 -2.48
CA TYR A 35 18.76 2.29 -1.04
C TYR A 35 17.47 2.58 -0.29
N LEU A 36 17.01 1.62 0.50
CA LEU A 36 15.86 1.81 1.38
C LEU A 36 16.31 2.60 2.62
N LEU A 37 15.71 3.76 2.83
CA LEU A 37 15.96 4.65 3.95
C LEU A 37 14.67 4.87 4.74
N HIS A 38 14.83 5.11 6.04
CA HIS A 38 13.74 5.35 6.97
C HIS A 38 13.84 6.78 7.51
N CYS A 39 12.72 7.48 7.55
CA CYS A 39 12.60 8.75 8.25
C CYS A 39 12.57 8.51 9.77
N ASN A 40 13.03 9.47 10.56
CA ASN A 40 12.95 9.37 12.02
C ASN A 40 11.51 9.16 12.49
N GLU A 41 11.33 8.57 13.68
CA GLU A 41 10.01 8.39 14.28
C GLU A 41 9.21 9.71 14.25
N VAL A 42 7.95 9.64 13.80
CA VAL A 42 7.02 10.78 13.58
C VAL A 42 7.16 11.51 12.23
N TYR A 43 8.25 11.30 11.49
CA TYR A 43 8.45 11.91 10.16
C TYR A 43 8.06 10.97 9.02
N LEU A 44 7.47 11.53 7.97
CA LEU A 44 7.13 10.85 6.72
C LEU A 44 7.87 11.50 5.55
N TYR A 45 8.15 10.73 4.51
CA TYR A 45 8.81 11.24 3.31
C TYR A 45 7.85 12.07 2.46
N ASP A 46 8.17 13.35 2.27
CA ASP A 46 7.43 14.27 1.40
C ASP A 46 8.02 14.27 -0.01
N VAL A 47 7.26 13.79 -0.99
CA VAL A 47 7.69 13.71 -2.40
C VAL A 47 7.92 15.07 -3.02
N ASN A 48 7.14 16.07 -2.61
CA ASN A 48 7.20 17.41 -3.19
C ASN A 48 8.50 18.11 -2.79
N TYR A 49 8.93 17.88 -1.54
CA TYR A 49 10.13 18.48 -0.96
C TYR A 49 11.35 17.55 -0.96
N LYS A 50 11.17 16.27 -1.33
CA LYS A 50 12.19 15.22 -1.36
C LYS A 50 12.93 15.01 -0.03
N GLN A 51 12.21 15.18 1.08
CA GLN A 51 12.77 15.13 2.44
C GLN A 51 11.75 14.58 3.44
N CYS A 52 12.24 14.08 4.58
CA CYS A 52 11.41 13.73 5.71
C CYS A 52 10.82 15.01 6.35
N ARG A 53 9.51 15.04 6.54
CA ARG A 53 8.77 16.13 7.21
C ARG A 53 7.74 15.54 8.17
N GLU A 54 7.22 16.38 9.06
CA GLU A 54 6.25 15.94 10.06
C GLU A 54 5.00 15.34 9.40
N ASN A 55 4.52 14.23 9.93
CA ASN A 55 3.35 13.51 9.43
C ASN A 55 2.12 14.40 9.18
N ASN A 56 1.89 15.43 9.99
CA ASN A 56 0.78 16.37 9.87
C ASN A 56 0.86 17.25 8.61
N THR A 57 2.04 17.36 8.01
CA THR A 57 2.29 18.20 6.83
C THR A 57 2.44 17.39 5.54
N VAL A 58 2.65 16.07 5.66
CA VAL A 58 2.92 15.18 4.52
C VAL A 58 1.67 14.41 4.16
N LYS A 59 1.26 14.50 2.90
CA LYS A 59 0.25 13.59 2.35
C LYS A 59 0.94 12.29 1.95
N CYS A 60 0.68 11.24 2.73
CA CYS A 60 1.11 9.90 2.38
C CYS A 60 0.39 9.45 1.10
N LEU A 61 1.14 9.25 0.02
CA LEU A 61 0.63 8.84 -1.29
C LEU A 61 0.67 7.31 -1.47
N ILE A 62 0.69 6.55 -0.38
CA ILE A 62 0.37 5.14 -0.48
C ILE A 62 -1.06 5.11 -0.99
N HIS A 63 -1.22 4.76 -2.27
CA HIS A 63 -2.47 4.16 -2.66
C HIS A 63 -2.56 2.92 -1.81
N ASP A 64 -3.47 2.93 -0.84
CA ASP A 64 -3.99 1.72 -0.26
C ASP A 64 -4.40 0.85 -1.45
N LYS A 65 -3.49 -0.03 -1.88
CA LYS A 65 -3.91 -1.34 -2.33
C LYS A 65 -4.42 -1.99 -1.06
N GLU A 66 -5.63 -1.60 -0.74
CA GLU A 66 -6.53 -2.29 0.15
C GLU A 66 -6.55 -3.75 -0.29
N ASP A 67 -5.82 -4.57 0.44
CA ASP A 67 -6.41 -5.78 1.00
C ASP A 67 -7.23 -5.42 2.26
N ARG A 68 -8.09 -4.39 2.16
CA ARG A 68 -9.26 -4.17 3.05
C ARG A 68 -10.49 -3.58 2.33
N GLY A 69 -10.59 -3.67 1.00
CA GLY A 69 -11.77 -3.38 0.20
C GLY A 69 -12.81 -2.37 0.72
N GLU A 70 -12.71 -1.12 0.27
CA GLU A 70 -13.81 -0.18 0.12
C GLU A 70 -14.13 -0.05 -1.38
N TRP A 71 -14.80 -1.06 -1.92
CA TRP A 71 -15.42 -0.98 -3.24
C TRP A 71 -16.67 -0.08 -3.17
N ARG A 72 -16.68 1.02 -3.94
CA ARG A 72 -17.91 1.77 -4.26
C ARG A 72 -17.88 2.16 -5.75
N PRO A 73 -19.03 2.33 -6.42
CA PRO A 73 -20.31 1.65 -6.30
C PRO A 73 -20.90 1.33 -7.69
N ASN A 74 -21.15 0.06 -8.04
CA ASN A 74 -22.14 -0.24 -9.07
C ASN A 74 -22.86 -1.57 -8.84
N LYS A 75 -23.76 -1.54 -7.86
CA LYS A 75 -25.06 -2.21 -7.85
C LYS A 75 -25.11 -3.67 -8.35
N VAL A 76 -24.64 -4.60 -7.53
CA VAL A 76 -25.39 -5.86 -7.36
C VAL A 76 -25.74 -5.94 -5.88
N GLN A 77 -26.98 -5.58 -5.57
CA GLN A 77 -27.49 -5.58 -4.20
C GLN A 77 -27.61 -7.05 -3.76
N PHE A 78 -26.58 -7.57 -3.08
CA PHE A 78 -26.65 -8.89 -2.46
C PHE A 78 -27.61 -8.80 -1.27
N VAL A 79 -28.82 -9.34 -1.47
CA VAL A 79 -29.83 -9.46 -0.41
C VAL A 79 -29.77 -10.89 0.13
N CYS A 80 -29.50 -11.02 1.42
CA CYS A 80 -29.52 -12.32 2.08
C CYS A 80 -30.92 -12.96 1.96
N PRO A 81 -31.04 -14.22 1.52
CA PRO A 81 -32.33 -14.90 1.41
C PRO A 81 -33.05 -15.10 2.75
N ASP A 82 -32.30 -15.25 3.84
CA ASP A 82 -32.84 -15.49 5.19
C ASP A 82 -31.97 -14.79 6.26
N TYR A 83 -32.50 -14.62 7.46
CA TYR A 83 -31.81 -13.93 8.56
C TYR A 83 -30.69 -14.77 9.18
N ASN A 84 -30.78 -16.09 9.05
CA ASN A 84 -29.80 -17.04 9.59
C ASN A 84 -29.31 -18.00 8.50
N GLY A 85 -28.15 -17.69 7.91
CA GLY A 85 -27.47 -18.57 6.96
C GLY A 85 -26.05 -18.09 6.67
N ARG A 86 -25.15 -19.02 6.33
CA ARG A 86 -23.83 -18.68 5.77
C ARG A 86 -23.93 -18.79 4.25
N TYR A 87 -23.89 -17.66 3.56
CA TYR A 87 -23.99 -17.61 2.11
C TYR A 87 -22.60 -17.33 1.50
N PRO A 88 -22.23 -18.05 0.43
CA PRO A 88 -20.97 -17.80 -0.26
C PRO A 88 -20.99 -16.42 -0.90
N HIS A 89 -19.84 -15.76 -0.90
CA HIS A 89 -19.69 -14.47 -1.54
C HIS A 89 -19.95 -14.59 -3.05
N PRO A 90 -20.75 -13.70 -3.68
CA PRO A 90 -21.20 -13.86 -5.06
C PRO A 90 -20.07 -13.90 -6.10
N THR A 91 -18.86 -13.44 -5.76
CA THR A 91 -17.68 -13.48 -6.64
C THR A 91 -16.52 -14.30 -6.09
N ASP A 92 -16.67 -14.95 -4.94
CA ASP A 92 -15.57 -15.67 -4.31
C ASP A 92 -15.98 -17.09 -3.93
N CYS A 93 -15.71 -18.04 -4.83
CA CYS A 93 -15.96 -19.46 -4.66
C CYS A 93 -14.76 -20.21 -4.04
N ALA A 94 -13.81 -19.52 -3.42
CA ALA A 94 -12.50 -20.09 -3.07
C ALA A 94 -12.17 -20.11 -1.57
N TYR A 95 -13.14 -20.39 -0.70
CA TYR A 95 -12.85 -20.84 0.66
C TYR A 95 -13.60 -22.13 0.99
N LEU A 96 -13.05 -23.24 0.50
CA LEU A 96 -13.25 -24.57 1.08
C LEU A 96 -12.15 -24.75 2.14
N PHE A 97 -12.54 -24.90 3.40
CA PHE A 97 -11.69 -25.51 4.42
C PHE A 97 -12.00 -27.00 4.43
N GLU A 98 -11.01 -27.82 4.08
CA GLU A 98 -10.77 -29.14 4.67
C GLU A 98 -9.35 -29.15 5.25
#